data_AF-A0A6C0HVS1-F1
#
_entry.id   AF-A0A6C0HVS1-F1
#
_cell.length_a   1.000
_cell.length_b   1.000
_cell.length_c   1.000
_cell.angle_alpha   90.00
_cell.angle_beta   90.00
_cell.angle_gamma   90.00
#
_symmetry.space_group_name_H-M   'P 1'
#
loop_
_entity.id
_entity.type
_entity.pdbx_description
1 polymer ?
#
loop_
_entity_poly.entity_id
_entity_poly.type
_entity_poly.pdbx_seq_one_letter_code
_entity_poly.pdbx_strand_id
1 'polypeptide(L)'
;MNYYIILLAFSASIIAIFSLIFIKRYIINKEFYNLVIAFILYILLLLSYIKLFEKQELSSLYIILQILQIFLVLLVGVLMFNESINNNKIIGILLGSVSIYLLLKN
;
A
#
# COMPACT_ATOMS: atom_id res chain seq x y z
N MET A 1 13.17 14.54 13.07
CA MET A 1 12.25 13.51 12.56
C MET A 1 12.86 12.15 12.87
N ASN A 2 12.15 11.25 13.54
CA ASN A 2 12.76 10.04 14.10
C ASN A 2 12.93 8.98 13.00
N TYR A 3 14.18 8.61 12.70
CA TYR A 3 14.56 7.61 11.66
C TYR A 3 13.76 6.29 11.79
N TYR A 4 13.44 5.92 13.03
CA TYR A 4 12.60 4.78 13.38
C TYR A 4 11.21 4.80 12.70
N ILE A 5 10.61 5.97 12.53
CA ILE A 5 9.26 6.11 11.95
C ILE A 5 9.30 5.90 10.44
N ILE A 6 10.35 6.40 9.77
CA ILE A 6 10.56 6.16 8.33
C ILE A 6 10.72 4.66 8.08
N LEU A 7 11.52 3.99 8.92
CA LEU A 7 11.70 2.54 8.84
C LEU A 7 10.39 1.77 9.05
N LEU A 8 9.58 2.15 10.05
CA LEU A 8 8.27 1.55 10.27
C LEU A 8 7.34 1.75 9.08
N ALA A 9 7.25 2.96 8.54
CA ALA A 9 6.43 3.27 7.39
C ALA A 9 6.86 2.48 6.15
N PHE A 10 8.17 2.39 5.91
CA PHE A 10 8.72 1.59 4.81
C PHE A 10 8.39 0.09 4.98
N SER A 11 8.53 -0.44 6.20
CA SER A 11 8.17 -1.83 6.49
C SER A 11 6.67 -2.10 6.30
N ALA A 12 5.80 -1.16 6.69
CA ALA A 12 4.35 -1.25 6.49
C ALA A 12 4.01 -1.28 4.99
N SER A 13 4.65 -0.42 4.19
CA SER A 13 4.46 -0.41 2.73
C SER A 13 4.85 -1.75 2.08
N ILE A 14 5.96 -2.36 2.53
CA ILE A 14 6.38 -3.69 2.06
C ILE A 14 5.32 -4.73 2.41
N ILE A 15 4.88 -4.78 3.67
CA ILE A 15 3.86 -5.74 4.13
C ILE A 15 2.57 -5.59 3.31
N ALA A 16 2.12 -4.36 3.06
CA ALA A 16 0.93 -4.10 2.26
C ALA A 16 1.05 -4.62 0.81
N ILE A 17 2.21 -4.42 0.18
CA ILE A 17 2.49 -4.94 -1.17
C ILE A 17 2.42 -6.46 -1.18
N PHE A 18 3.09 -7.13 -0.23
CA PHE A 18 3.05 -8.59 -0.14
C PHE A 18 1.62 -9.10 0.10
N SER A 19 0.85 -8.43 0.97
CA SER A 19 -0.56 -8.76 1.23
C SER A 19 -1.37 -8.81 -0.06
N LEU A 20 -1.21 -7.78 -0.92
CA LEU A 20 -1.90 -7.68 -2.20
C LEU A 20 -1.44 -8.74 -3.21
N ILE A 21 -0.14 -9.05 -3.25
CA ILE A 21 0.40 -10.14 -4.11
C ILE A 21 -0.29 -11.46 -3.77
N PHE A 22 -0.41 -11.80 -2.48
CA PHE A 22 -1.04 -13.05 -2.05
C PHE A 22 -2.55 -13.07 -2.31
N ILE A 23 -3.27 -11.95 -2.13
CA ILE A 23 -4.67 -11.85 -2.56
C ILE A 23 -4.79 -12.13 -4.05
N LYS A 24 -3.97 -11.47 -4.87
CA LYS A 24 -4.05 -11.60 -6.33
C LYS A 24 -3.74 -13.04 -6.76
N ARG A 25 -2.74 -13.68 -6.15
CA ARG A 25 -2.46 -15.11 -6.34
C ARG A 25 -3.63 -16.01 -5.96
N TYR A 26 -4.34 -15.72 -4.87
CA TYR A 26 -5.57 -16.43 -4.53
C TYR A 26 -6.65 -16.25 -5.60
N ILE A 27 -6.83 -15.04 -6.13
CA ILE A 27 -7.83 -14.78 -7.18
C ILE A 27 -7.54 -15.61 -8.44
N ILE A 28 -6.27 -15.73 -8.81
CA ILE A 28 -5.82 -16.46 -10.01
C ILE A 28 -5.82 -17.98 -9.79
N ASN A 29 -5.13 -18.46 -8.75
CA ASN A 29 -4.87 -19.89 -8.55
C ASN A 29 -5.93 -20.59 -7.68
N LYS A 30 -6.77 -19.83 -6.96
CA LYS A 30 -7.77 -20.33 -5.98
C LYS A 30 -7.18 -21.15 -4.82
N GLU A 31 -5.88 -21.10 -4.60
CA GLU A 31 -5.23 -21.82 -3.51
C GLU A 31 -5.44 -21.11 -2.16
N PHE A 32 -6.15 -21.77 -1.24
CA PHE A 32 -6.57 -21.20 0.04
C PHE A 32 -5.40 -20.70 0.93
N TYR A 33 -4.23 -21.34 0.85
CA TYR A 33 -3.08 -20.93 1.64
C TYR A 33 -2.64 -19.48 1.35
N ASN A 34 -2.84 -18.99 0.11
CA ASN A 34 -2.54 -17.60 -0.25
C ASN A 34 -3.43 -16.62 0.53
N LEU A 35 -4.69 -17.00 0.80
CA LEU A 35 -5.63 -16.20 1.58
C LEU A 35 -5.22 -16.14 3.05
N VAL A 36 -4.79 -17.27 3.62
CA VAL A 36 -4.28 -17.33 5.00
C VAL A 36 -3.03 -16.46 5.16
N ILE A 37 -2.08 -16.53 4.23
CA ILE A 37 -0.89 -15.68 4.25
C ILE A 37 -1.27 -14.20 4.15
N ALA A 38 -2.16 -13.84 3.22
CA ALA A 38 -2.63 -12.47 3.08
C ALA A 38 -3.29 -11.96 4.37
N PHE A 39 -4.11 -12.78 5.03
CA PHE A 39 -4.76 -12.43 6.28
C PHE A 39 -3.75 -12.14 7.40
N ILE A 40 -2.73 -12.99 7.55
CA ILE A 40 -1.64 -12.78 8.54
C ILE A 40 -0.90 -11.47 8.23
N LEU A 41 -0.58 -11.22 6.95
CA LEU A 41 0.09 -9.98 6.54
C LEU A 41 -0.76 -8.74 6.82
N TYR A 42 -2.08 -8.79 6.64
CA TYR A 42 -2.97 -7.68 7.00
C TYR A 42 -3.02 -7.43 8.51
N ILE A 43 -2.98 -8.47 9.34
CA ILE A 43 -2.87 -8.29 10.80
C ILE A 43 -1.56 -7.56 11.14
N LEU A 44 -0.44 -7.99 10.56
CA LEU A 44 0.85 -7.33 10.77
C LEU A 44 0.85 -5.88 10.27
N LEU A 45 0.20 -5.62 9.13
CA LEU A 45 0.03 -4.28 8.60
C LEU A 45 -0.77 -3.39 9.57
N LEU A 46 -1.87 -3.90 10.10
CA LEU A 46 -2.72 -3.19 11.05
C LEU A 46 -1.96 -2.84 12.33
N LEU A 47 -1.19 -3.78 12.89
CA LEU A 47 -0.32 -3.52 14.04
C LEU A 47 0.75 -2.46 13.75
N SER A 48 1.28 -2.44 12.53
CA SER A 48 2.26 -1.43 12.10
C SER A 48 1.63 -0.04 12.02
N TYR A 49 0.41 0.06 11.50
CA TYR A 49 -0.34 1.32 11.45
C TYR A 49 -0.71 1.85 12.83
N ILE A 50 -1.13 1.00 13.77
CA ILE A 50 -1.38 1.42 15.16
C ILE A 50 -0.13 2.11 15.74
N LYS A 51 1.04 1.47 15.62
CA LYS A 51 2.31 2.04 16.12
C LYS A 51 2.73 3.32 15.40
N LEU A 52 2.40 3.47 14.13
CA LEU A 52 2.67 4.68 13.36
C LEU A 52 1.77 5.83 13.81
N PHE A 53 0.48 5.56 14.04
CA PHE A 53 -0.50 6.56 14.44
C PHE A 53 -0.36 7.02 15.90
N GLU A 54 0.14 6.16 16.78
CA GLU A 54 0.46 6.57 18.18
C GLU A 54 1.57 7.61 18.28
N LYS A 55 2.43 7.75 17.26
CA LYS A 55 3.69 8.52 17.36
C LYS A 55 3.74 9.82 16.54
N GLN A 56 2.74 10.15 15.74
CA GLN A 56 2.76 11.35 14.89
C GLN A 56 1.40 12.02 14.67
N GLU A 57 1.43 13.34 14.50
CA GLU A 57 0.39 14.09 13.79
C GLU A 57 0.42 13.70 12.30
N LEU A 58 -0.76 13.30 11.79
CA LEU A 58 -0.99 12.58 10.54
C LEU A 58 -0.61 13.28 9.22
N SER A 59 -0.18 14.54 9.21
CA SER A 59 -0.49 15.40 8.05
C SER A 59 0.46 15.27 6.86
N SER A 60 1.79 15.39 7.00
CA SER A 60 2.66 15.59 5.82
C SER A 60 3.35 14.33 5.27
N LEU A 61 3.94 13.51 6.14
CA LEU A 61 4.62 12.28 5.72
C LEU A 61 3.67 11.19 5.24
N TYR A 62 2.49 11.12 5.86
CA TYR A 62 1.48 10.14 5.51
C TYR A 62 1.01 10.31 4.06
N ILE A 63 0.88 11.57 3.59
CA ILE A 63 0.57 11.88 2.19
C ILE A 63 1.60 11.28 1.24
N ILE A 64 2.87 11.55 1.49
CA ILE A 64 3.99 11.09 0.64
C ILE A 64 4.02 9.56 0.64
N LEU A 65 3.85 8.94 1.81
CA LEU A 65 3.85 7.49 1.96
C LEU A 65 2.66 6.84 1.23
N GLN A 66 1.46 7.41 1.34
CA GLN A 66 0.28 6.89 0.63
C GLN A 66 0.44 7.00 -0.88
N ILE A 67 0.89 8.15 -1.39
CA ILE A 67 1.13 8.33 -2.83
C ILE A 67 2.19 7.33 -3.31
N LEU A 68 3.31 7.20 -2.60
CA LEU A 68 4.36 6.24 -2.92
C LEU A 68 3.82 4.80 -2.95
N GLN A 69 2.95 4.45 -1.99
CA GLN A 69 2.34 3.13 -1.88
C GLN A 69 1.43 2.82 -3.08
N ILE A 70 0.67 3.81 -3.58
CA ILE A 70 -0.14 3.64 -4.81
C ILE A 70 0.75 3.28 -5.99
N PHE A 71 1.85 4.02 -6.19
CA PHE A 71 2.77 3.76 -7.30
C PHE A 71 3.46 2.39 -7.17
N LEU A 72 3.88 2.00 -5.96
CA LEU A 72 4.51 0.70 -5.72
C LEU A 72 3.56 -0.47 -5.97
N VAL A 73 2.32 -0.37 -5.49
CA VAL A 73 1.29 -1.39 -5.75
C VAL A 73 1.02 -1.52 -7.24
N LEU A 74 0.98 -0.39 -7.96
CA LEU A 74 0.80 -0.40 -9.39
C LEU A 74 1.94 -1.11 -10.12
N LEU A 75 3.19 -0.75 -9.81
CA LEU A 75 4.38 -1.36 -10.39
C LEU A 75 4.38 -2.86 -10.16
N VAL A 76 4.01 -3.31 -8.96
CA VAL A 76 3.88 -4.73 -8.63
C VAL A 76 2.79 -5.40 -9.44
N GLY A 77 1.63 -4.74 -9.61
CA GLY A 77 0.55 -5.22 -10.48
C GLY A 77 1.01 -5.47 -11.92
N VAL A 78 1.77 -4.53 -12.48
CA VAL A 78 2.28 -4.61 -13.85
C VAL A 78 3.38 -5.65 -13.97
N LEU A 79 4.38 -5.62 -13.09
CA LEU A 79 5.57 -6.48 -13.18
C LEU A 79 5.30 -7.93 -12.79
N MET A 80 4.47 -8.18 -11.77
CA MET A 80 4.24 -9.53 -11.25
C MET A 80 3.02 -10.22 -11.86
N PHE A 81 2.04 -9.46 -12.34
CA PHE A 81 0.78 -10.01 -12.85
C PHE A 81 0.49 -9.63 -14.30
N ASN A 82 1.46 -9.02 -15.00
CA ASN A 82 1.32 -8.54 -16.38
C ASN A 82 0.05 -7.73 -16.62
N GLU A 83 -0.37 -6.93 -15.63
CA GLU A 83 -1.53 -6.07 -15.80
C GLU A 83 -1.24 -4.97 -16.83
N SER A 84 -2.15 -4.80 -17.79
CA SER A 84 -2.03 -3.70 -18.76
C SER A 84 -2.32 -2.36 -18.09
N ILE A 85 -1.45 -1.38 -18.34
CA ILE A 85 -1.70 0.03 -18.04
C ILE A 85 -2.39 0.63 -19.26
N ASN A 86 -3.66 1.03 -19.09
CA ASN A 86 -4.38 1.86 -20.06
C ASN A 86 -4.37 3.32 -19.58
N ASN A 87 -4.49 4.28 -20.51
CA ASN A 87 -4.67 5.71 -20.27
C ASN A 87 -5.72 5.99 -19.18
N ASN A 88 -6.85 5.26 -19.18
CA ASN A 88 -7.87 5.41 -18.15
C ASN A 88 -7.36 5.05 -16.73
N LYS A 89 -6.52 4.02 -16.61
CA LYS A 89 -5.89 3.65 -15.32
C LYS A 89 -4.91 4.74 -14.88
N ILE A 90 -4.10 5.27 -15.79
CA ILE A 90 -3.15 6.37 -15.51
C ILE A 90 -3.89 7.60 -14.98
N ILE A 91 -4.95 8.02 -15.67
CA ILE A 91 -5.77 9.17 -15.27
C ILE A 91 -6.40 8.91 -13.90
N GLY A 92 -6.93 7.70 -13.66
CA GLY A 92 -7.48 7.31 -12.36
C GLY A 92 -6.45 7.39 -11.23
N ILE A 93 -5.22 6.95 -11.46
CA ILE A 93 -4.13 7.01 -10.46
C ILE A 93 -3.75 8.45 -10.15
N LEU A 94 -3.62 9.29 -11.18
CA LEU A 94 -3.31 10.71 -11.01
C LEU A 94 -4.41 11.42 -10.20
N LEU A 95 -5.68 11.22 -10.57
CA LEU A 95 -6.82 11.78 -9.84
C LEU A 95 -6.92 11.25 -8.41
N GLY A 96 -6.67 9.96 -8.19
CA GLY A 96 -6.64 9.36 -6.87
C GLY A 96 -5.53 9.94 -5.99
N SER A 97 -4.33 10.10 -6.55
CA SER A 97 -3.18 10.69 -5.84
C SER A 97 -3.44 12.16 -5.47
N VAL A 98 -4.03 12.94 -6.38
CA VAL A 98 -4.43 14.33 -6.12
C VAL A 98 -5.53 14.40 -5.05
N SER A 99 -6.50 13.48 -5.08
CA SER A 99 -7.58 13.42 -4.09
C SER A 99 -7.04 13.15 -2.69
N ILE A 100 -6.11 12.20 -2.57
CA ILE A 100 -5.44 11.88 -1.30
C ILE A 100 -4.62 13.07 -0.79
N TYR A 101 -3.88 13.72 -1.69
CA TYR A 101 -3.14 14.93 -1.35
C TYR A 101 -4.06 16.03 -0.81
N LEU A 102 -5.19 16.29 -1.47
CA LEU A 102 -6.15 17.32 -1.04
C LEU A 102 -6.83 16.97 0.29
N LEU A 103 -7.20 15.70 0.50
CA LEU A 103 -7.85 15.23 1.73
C LEU A 103 -6.96 15.41 2.96
N LEU A 104 -5.66 15.14 2.80
CA LEU A 104 -4.71 15.12 3.91
C LEU A 104 -3.96 16.44 4.09
N LYS A 105 -4.04 17.35 3.12
CA LYS A 105 -3.49 18.72 3.24
C LYS A 105 -4.29 19.59 4.22
N ASN A 106 -5.58 19.31 4.39
CA ASN A 106 -6.47 19.98 5.35
C ASN A 106 -6.34 19.38 6.74
#